data_AF-A0A6I6JK80-F1
#
_entry.id   AF-A0A6I6JK80-F1
#
_cell.length_a   1.000
_cell.length_b   1.000
_cell.length_c   1.000
_cell.angle_alpha   90.00
_cell.angle_beta   90.00
_cell.angle_gamma   90.00
#
_symmetry.space_group_name_H-M   'P 1'
#
loop_
_entity.id
_entity.type
_entity.pdbx_description
1 polymer ?
#
loop_
_entity_poly.entity_id
_entity_poly.type
_entity_poly.pdbx_seq_one_letter_code
_entity_poly.pdbx_strand_id
1 'polypeptide(L)'
;MASSDFGGFRWVEPKWDRHFKLLPSDLVGLNGPNGYRPSLWCELGRSAQALLPTLLRHADNKGEAFPSEGRLAAMSGLTRKTVRSAALELEKRKVISISKRILRTGRRSKIYRFPASCADGIILPSIFIDGGNWSELTPAARSLSLAFRFFGSPRPDLDPDYGEWLQDDEWYEYLDRRLADYCNAEPVVLRQFAGIGPRVWSNALRSLQDNFFIEPAHDNETHWRVFVYPPHVKSVSYLNSKLEGET
;
A
#
# COMPACT_ATOMS: atom_id res chain seq x y z
N MET A 1 31.17 -11.29 12.29
CA MET A 1 30.41 -10.55 11.25
C MET A 1 28.93 -10.79 11.51
N ALA A 2 28.20 -9.79 12.00
CA ALA A 2 26.76 -9.91 12.23
C ALA A 2 26.04 -10.06 10.88
N SER A 3 25.37 -11.20 10.68
CA SER A 3 24.48 -11.40 9.54
C SER A 3 23.37 -10.36 9.61
N SER A 4 23.31 -9.42 8.65
CA SER A 4 22.25 -8.40 8.63
C SER A 4 20.86 -9.01 8.79
N ASP A 5 20.04 -8.41 9.66
CA ASP A 5 18.67 -8.83 9.93
C ASP A 5 17.74 -8.69 8.71
N PHE A 6 18.25 -8.22 7.57
CA PHE A 6 17.53 -8.14 6.29
C PHE A 6 18.07 -9.08 5.20
N GLY A 7 19.09 -9.88 5.52
CA GLY A 7 19.48 -11.03 4.69
C GLY A 7 20.21 -10.61 3.42
N GLY A 8 20.99 -9.53 3.55
CA GLY A 8 21.70 -8.91 2.44
C GLY A 8 20.81 -8.09 1.49
N PHE A 9 19.54 -7.84 1.85
CA PHE A 9 18.70 -6.91 1.09
C PHE A 9 19.32 -5.51 1.09
N ARG A 10 19.29 -4.88 -0.09
CA ARG A 10 19.66 -3.48 -0.31
C ARG A 10 18.57 -2.83 -1.16
N TRP A 11 18.22 -1.61 -0.81
CA TRP A 11 17.43 -0.74 -1.66
C TRP A 11 18.24 -0.40 -2.91
N VAL A 12 17.54 -0.30 -4.02
CA VAL A 12 18.05 0.10 -5.33
C VAL A 12 17.17 1.22 -5.85
N GLU A 13 17.65 1.96 -6.84
CA GLU A 13 16.87 3.05 -7.44
C GLU A 13 15.54 2.49 -7.96
N PRO A 14 14.40 3.04 -7.50
CA PRO A 14 13.10 2.52 -7.91
C PRO A 14 12.87 2.87 -9.38
N LYS A 15 12.23 1.95 -10.09
CA LYS A 15 11.76 2.23 -11.45
C LYS A 15 10.49 3.06 -11.35
N TRP A 16 10.42 4.14 -12.12
CA TRP A 16 9.23 4.98 -12.25
C TRP A 16 8.23 4.39 -13.25
N ASP A 17 8.19 3.06 -13.37
CA ASP A 17 7.25 2.37 -14.22
C ASP A 17 5.86 2.36 -13.60
N ARG A 18 4.83 2.38 -14.46
CA ARG A 18 3.43 2.35 -14.05
C ARG A 18 2.99 0.93 -13.66
N HIS A 19 3.70 0.31 -12.74
CA HIS A 19 3.30 -0.98 -12.21
C HIS A 19 2.32 -0.80 -11.06
N PHE A 20 1.06 -1.05 -11.37
CA PHE A 20 -0.01 -1.09 -10.39
C PHE A 20 -0.23 -2.52 -9.90
N LYS A 21 -0.54 -2.65 -8.61
CA LYS A 21 -1.15 -3.87 -8.08
C LYS A 21 -2.56 -3.54 -7.62
N LEU A 22 -3.48 -4.43 -8.00
CA LEU A 22 -4.88 -4.35 -7.61
C LEU A 22 -5.05 -5.12 -6.30
N LEU A 23 -5.45 -4.39 -5.27
CA LEU A 23 -6.00 -4.96 -4.04
C LEU A 23 -7.51 -5.12 -4.23
N PRO A 24 -8.10 -6.29 -3.96
CA PRO A 24 -9.56 -6.44 -4.06
C PRO A 24 -10.27 -5.35 -3.25
N SER A 25 -11.20 -4.62 -3.87
CA SER A 25 -11.90 -3.51 -3.21
C SER A 25 -12.75 -4.00 -2.04
N ASP A 26 -13.31 -5.20 -2.17
CA ASP A 26 -14.06 -5.94 -1.15
C ASP A 26 -13.24 -6.29 0.09
N LEU A 27 -11.91 -6.26 0.01
CA LEU A 27 -11.03 -6.37 1.17
C LEU A 27 -11.19 -5.15 2.10
N VAL A 28 -11.34 -3.96 1.53
CA VAL A 28 -11.44 -2.70 2.29
C VAL A 28 -12.88 -2.37 2.61
N GLY A 29 -13.77 -2.50 1.62
CA GLY A 29 -15.15 -2.11 1.74
C GLY A 29 -16.07 -2.92 0.84
N LEU A 30 -17.25 -3.26 1.35
CA LEU A 30 -18.30 -3.91 0.58
C LEU A 30 -19.33 -2.87 0.15
N ASN A 31 -19.67 -2.84 -1.13
CA ASN A 31 -20.82 -2.09 -1.63
C ASN A 31 -22.09 -2.91 -1.39
N GLY A 32 -23.07 -2.33 -0.71
CA GLY A 32 -24.36 -2.97 -0.42
C GLY A 32 -25.53 -2.03 -0.66
N PRO A 33 -26.78 -2.52 -0.51
CA PRO A 33 -27.99 -1.72 -0.78
C PRO A 33 -28.10 -0.48 0.12
N ASN A 34 -27.41 -0.47 1.28
CA ASN A 34 -27.39 0.64 2.23
C ASN A 34 -26.08 1.44 2.16
N GLY A 35 -25.35 1.37 1.04
CA GLY A 35 -24.06 2.01 0.85
C GLY A 35 -22.87 1.13 1.26
N TYR A 36 -21.72 1.77 1.44
CA TYR A 36 -20.47 1.08 1.74
C TYR A 36 -20.35 0.73 3.23
N ARG A 37 -19.84 -0.47 3.51
CA ARG A 37 -19.46 -0.89 4.87
C ARG A 37 -18.01 -1.37 4.93
N PRO A 38 -17.30 -1.18 6.06
CA PRO A 38 -15.97 -1.73 6.25
C PRO A 38 -15.96 -3.25 6.07
N SER A 39 -14.84 -3.77 5.59
CA SER A 39 -14.61 -5.20 5.40
C SER A 39 -13.35 -5.65 6.15
N LEU A 40 -12.81 -6.82 5.78
CA LEU A 40 -11.70 -7.51 6.44
C LEU A 40 -10.49 -6.62 6.75
N TRP A 41 -10.19 -5.62 5.91
CA TRP A 41 -9.06 -4.72 6.09
C TRP A 41 -9.03 -4.09 7.48
N CYS A 42 -10.14 -3.57 7.99
CA CYS A 42 -10.17 -2.89 9.29
C CYS A 42 -9.99 -3.86 10.49
N GLU A 43 -10.19 -5.16 10.26
CA GLU A 43 -10.02 -6.22 11.26
C GLU A 43 -8.61 -6.83 11.28
N LEU A 44 -7.80 -6.57 10.25
CA LEU A 44 -6.42 -7.04 10.19
C LEU A 44 -5.55 -6.28 11.20
N GLY A 45 -4.64 -7.00 11.84
CA GLY A 45 -3.58 -6.40 12.64
C GLY A 45 -2.74 -5.43 11.81
N ARG A 46 -2.22 -4.37 12.45
CA ARG A 46 -1.42 -3.34 11.76
C ARG A 46 -0.23 -3.90 10.98
N SER A 47 0.37 -4.96 11.50
CA SER A 47 1.48 -5.65 10.84
C SER A 47 1.03 -6.39 9.57
N ALA A 48 -0.16 -7.01 9.58
CA ALA A 48 -0.74 -7.65 8.40
C ALA A 48 -1.13 -6.61 7.34
N GLN A 49 -1.70 -5.48 7.76
CA GLN A 49 -1.99 -4.34 6.87
C GLN A 49 -0.70 -3.77 6.26
N ALA A 50 0.39 -3.64 7.02
CA ALA A 50 1.68 -3.20 6.51
C ALA A 50 2.30 -4.20 5.52
N LEU A 51 2.17 -5.49 5.79
CA LEU A 51 2.79 -6.55 5.00
C LEU A 51 2.07 -6.80 3.67
N LEU A 52 0.73 -6.75 3.65
CA LEU A 52 -0.06 -7.21 2.51
C LEU A 52 0.28 -6.48 1.19
N PRO A 53 0.34 -5.14 1.13
CA PRO A 53 0.67 -4.46 -0.12
C PRO A 53 2.13 -4.71 -0.56
N THR A 54 3.04 -4.89 0.40
CA THR A 54 4.43 -5.26 0.13
C THR A 54 4.53 -6.67 -0.47
N LEU A 55 3.73 -7.64 0.01
CA LEU A 55 3.66 -8.97 -0.58
C LEU A 55 3.08 -8.93 -2.01
N LEU A 56 1.99 -8.20 -2.23
CA LEU A 56 1.34 -8.06 -3.54
C LEU A 56 2.25 -7.43 -4.59
N ARG A 57 3.10 -6.47 -4.18
CA ARG A 57 4.16 -5.91 -5.03
C ARG A 57 5.05 -6.98 -5.67
N HIS A 58 5.27 -8.09 -4.97
CA HIS A 58 6.08 -9.21 -5.44
C HIS A 58 5.28 -10.32 -6.13
N ALA A 59 3.95 -10.20 -6.23
CA ALA A 59 3.11 -11.18 -6.91
C ALA A 59 3.30 -11.09 -8.43
N ASP A 60 3.50 -12.23 -9.08
CA ASP A 60 3.52 -12.35 -10.53
C ASP A 60 2.09 -12.38 -11.12
N ASN A 61 1.98 -12.64 -12.42
CA ASN A 61 0.70 -12.71 -13.14
C ASN A 61 -0.16 -13.92 -12.73
N LYS A 62 0.41 -14.87 -11.98
CA LYS A 62 -0.30 -16.04 -11.42
C LYS A 62 -0.72 -15.79 -9.97
N GLY A 63 -0.43 -14.62 -9.42
CA GLY A 63 -0.66 -14.32 -8.01
C GLY A 63 0.32 -15.06 -7.08
N GLU A 64 1.49 -15.49 -7.56
CA GLU A 64 2.53 -16.10 -6.73
C GLU A 64 3.61 -15.07 -6.39
N ALA A 65 4.03 -15.01 -5.13
CA ALA A 65 5.11 -14.16 -4.65
C ALA A 65 6.19 -14.99 -3.94
N PHE A 66 7.46 -14.67 -4.22
CA PHE A 66 8.63 -15.36 -3.66
C PHE A 66 9.65 -14.47 -2.90
N PRO A 67 9.24 -13.38 -2.21
CA PRO A 67 10.20 -12.54 -1.49
C PRO A 67 10.74 -13.24 -0.23
N SER A 68 11.96 -12.88 0.16
CA SER A 68 12.52 -13.30 1.45
C SER A 68 11.89 -12.52 2.61
N GLU A 69 11.89 -13.09 3.81
CA GLU A 69 11.39 -12.39 5.00
C GLU A 69 12.17 -11.11 5.30
N GLY A 70 13.48 -11.09 5.02
CA GLY A 70 14.31 -9.90 5.17
C GLY A 70 13.94 -8.77 4.19
N ARG A 71 13.63 -9.11 2.93
CA ARG A 71 13.12 -8.13 1.97
C ARG A 71 11.76 -7.58 2.40
N LEU A 72 10.84 -8.46 2.80
CA LEU A 72 9.52 -8.05 3.29
C LEU A 72 9.64 -7.15 4.52
N ALA A 73 10.52 -7.50 5.46
CA ALA A 73 10.79 -6.72 6.66
C ALA A 73 11.22 -5.28 6.31
N ALA A 74 12.24 -5.15 5.45
CA ALA A 74 12.71 -3.83 5.01
C ALA A 74 11.62 -3.01 4.31
N MET A 75 10.94 -3.59 3.33
CA MET A 75 9.97 -2.86 2.49
C MET A 75 8.66 -2.54 3.21
N SER A 76 8.28 -3.30 4.24
CA SER A 76 7.09 -3.03 5.06
C SER A 76 7.37 -2.24 6.34
N GLY A 77 8.65 -1.95 6.64
CA GLY A 77 9.05 -1.33 7.91
C GLY A 77 8.67 -2.18 9.12
N LEU A 78 8.94 -3.50 9.03
CA LEU A 78 8.65 -4.49 10.07
C LEU A 78 9.92 -5.31 10.37
N THR A 79 9.95 -5.97 11.53
CA THR A 79 11.00 -6.99 11.80
C THR A 79 10.64 -8.32 11.12
N ARG A 80 11.63 -9.21 10.88
CA ARG A 80 11.35 -10.57 10.37
C ARG A 80 10.37 -11.35 11.25
N LYS A 81 10.49 -11.21 12.57
CA LYS A 81 9.57 -11.87 13.54
C LYS A 81 8.15 -11.38 13.31
N THR A 82 7.97 -10.08 13.15
CA THR A 82 6.67 -9.46 12.88
C THR A 82 6.13 -9.86 11.50
N VAL A 83 6.97 -9.93 10.47
CA VAL A 83 6.59 -10.45 9.13
C VAL A 83 6.05 -11.87 9.21
N ARG A 84 6.69 -12.77 9.97
CA ARG A 84 6.18 -14.14 10.16
C ARG A 84 4.80 -14.16 10.79
N SER A 85 4.62 -13.38 11.86
CA SER A 85 3.33 -13.29 12.56
C SER A 85 2.24 -12.74 11.65
N ALA A 86 2.54 -11.66 10.92
CA ALA A 86 1.63 -11.03 9.97
C ALA A 86 1.26 -11.97 8.82
N ALA A 87 2.22 -12.73 8.27
CA ALA A 87 1.95 -13.70 7.21
C ALA A 87 1.03 -14.83 7.68
N LEU A 88 1.23 -15.34 8.90
CA LEU A 88 0.34 -16.36 9.49
C LEU A 88 -1.07 -15.82 9.73
N GLU A 89 -1.20 -14.55 10.11
CA GLU A 89 -2.50 -13.89 10.23
C GLU A 89 -3.21 -13.80 8.88
N LEU A 90 -2.53 -13.32 7.84
CA LEU A 90 -3.07 -13.24 6.49
C LEU A 90 -3.51 -14.63 5.97
N GLU A 91 -2.73 -15.67 6.25
CA GLU A 91 -3.09 -17.05 5.92
C GLU A 91 -4.32 -17.54 6.71
N LYS A 92 -4.37 -17.31 8.02
CA LYS A 92 -5.52 -17.66 8.86
C LYS A 92 -6.81 -16.98 8.41
N ARG A 93 -6.71 -15.73 7.96
CA ARG A 93 -7.82 -14.94 7.39
C ARG A 93 -8.14 -15.29 5.94
N LYS A 94 -7.43 -16.27 5.35
CA LYS A 94 -7.58 -16.73 3.96
C LYS A 94 -7.35 -15.63 2.91
N VAL A 95 -6.58 -14.60 3.25
CA VAL A 95 -6.14 -13.56 2.30
C VAL A 95 -5.06 -14.10 1.37
N ILE A 96 -4.21 -14.99 1.90
CA ILE A 96 -3.15 -15.69 1.17
C ILE A 96 -3.10 -17.16 1.56
N SER A 97 -2.37 -17.97 0.79
CA SER A 97 -1.89 -19.29 1.23
C SER A 97 -0.36 -19.34 1.21
N ILE A 98 0.23 -20.04 2.17
CA ILE A 98 1.69 -20.17 2.29
C ILE A 98 2.08 -21.62 2.04
N SER A 99 2.97 -21.83 1.07
CA SER A 99 3.59 -23.13 0.84
C SER A 99 5.10 -23.04 0.86
N LYS A 100 5.77 -24.19 0.96
CA LYS A 100 7.23 -24.29 0.95
C LYS A 100 7.66 -24.96 -0.35
N ARG A 101 8.69 -24.42 -0.99
CA ARG A 101 9.42 -25.09 -2.07
C ARG A 101 10.86 -25.36 -1.65
N ILE A 102 11.40 -26.48 -2.11
CA ILE A 102 12.82 -26.80 -2.00
C ILE A 102 13.47 -26.37 -3.31
N LEU A 103 14.48 -25.49 -3.23
CA LEU A 103 15.26 -25.03 -4.37
C LEU A 103 16.29 -26.10 -4.75
N ARG A 104 16.86 -26.01 -5.96
CA ARG A 104 17.95 -26.90 -6.41
C ARG A 104 19.16 -26.91 -5.46
N THR A 105 19.36 -25.81 -4.72
CA THR A 105 20.41 -25.68 -3.70
C THR A 105 20.09 -26.38 -2.38
N GLY A 106 18.97 -27.09 -2.28
CA GLY A 106 18.46 -27.68 -1.04
C GLY A 106 17.82 -26.68 -0.07
N ARG A 107 17.92 -25.37 -0.33
CA ARG A 107 17.33 -24.33 0.52
C ARG A 107 15.81 -24.32 0.39
N ARG A 108 15.13 -24.07 1.51
CA ARG A 108 13.67 -23.89 1.54
C ARG A 108 13.33 -22.43 1.28
N SER A 109 12.34 -22.19 0.41
CA SER A 109 11.75 -20.88 0.16
C SER A 109 10.26 -20.94 0.42
N LYS A 110 9.69 -19.86 0.96
CA LYS A 110 8.23 -19.68 1.00
C LYS A 110 7.72 -19.27 -0.37
N ILE A 111 6.51 -19.71 -0.68
CA ILE A 111 5.68 -19.24 -1.78
C ILE A 111 4.41 -18.70 -1.13
N TYR A 112 4.09 -17.45 -1.39
CA TYR A 112 2.83 -16.82 -1.00
C TYR A 112 1.93 -16.81 -2.23
N ARG A 113 0.69 -17.29 -2.11
CA ARG A 113 -0.28 -17.24 -3.20
C ARG A 113 -1.50 -16.43 -2.80
N PHE A 114 -1.93 -15.57 -3.71
CA PHE A 114 -3.19 -14.86 -3.62
C PHE A 114 -4.30 -15.66 -4.31
N PRO A 115 -5.55 -15.59 -3.83
CA PRO A 115 -6.68 -16.09 -4.61
C PRO A 115 -6.71 -15.41 -5.99
N ALA A 116 -7.24 -16.10 -7.01
CA ALA A 116 -7.31 -15.58 -8.37
C ALA A 116 -7.97 -14.20 -8.40
N SER A 117 -7.45 -13.30 -9.24
CA SER A 117 -7.73 -11.86 -9.19
C SER A 117 -9.22 -11.52 -9.25
N CYS A 118 -9.65 -10.62 -8.37
CA CYS A 118 -10.88 -9.86 -8.55
C CYS A 118 -10.68 -8.86 -9.70
N ALA A 119 -11.69 -8.71 -10.58
CA ALA A 119 -11.65 -7.78 -11.70
C ALA A 119 -11.59 -6.30 -11.23
N ASP A 120 -12.10 -6.02 -10.03
CA ASP A 120 -12.12 -4.69 -9.43
C ASP A 120 -11.14 -4.61 -8.26
N GLY A 121 -10.32 -3.56 -8.25
CA GLY A 121 -9.37 -3.38 -7.16
C GLY A 121 -8.89 -1.95 -6.95
N ILE A 122 -8.48 -1.69 -5.72
CA ILE A 122 -7.79 -0.49 -5.30
C ILE A 122 -6.38 -0.54 -5.87
N ILE A 123 -6.03 0.51 -6.62
CA ILE A 123 -4.71 0.65 -7.21
C ILE A 123 -3.72 1.11 -6.13
N LEU A 124 -2.70 0.30 -5.86
CA LEU A 124 -1.49 0.75 -5.16
C LEU A 124 -0.29 0.71 -6.12
N PRO A 125 0.24 1.88 -6.52
CA PRO A 125 1.45 1.99 -7.33
C PRO A 125 2.66 1.40 -6.61
N SER A 126 3.44 0.58 -7.32
CA SER A 126 4.65 -0.07 -6.81
C SER A 126 5.67 0.89 -6.23
N ILE A 127 5.77 2.09 -6.81
CA ILE A 127 6.73 3.13 -6.44
C ILE A 127 6.62 3.57 -4.97
N PHE A 128 5.43 3.49 -4.36
CA PHE A 128 5.26 3.76 -2.93
C PHE A 128 5.97 2.72 -2.05
N ILE A 129 6.05 1.48 -2.53
CA ILE A 129 6.76 0.39 -1.85
C ILE A 129 8.25 0.43 -2.19
N ASP A 130 8.58 0.51 -3.48
CA ASP A 130 9.96 0.43 -3.97
C ASP A 130 10.78 1.67 -3.61
N GLY A 131 10.15 2.83 -3.50
CA GLY A 131 10.76 4.10 -3.06
C GLY A 131 10.84 4.26 -1.54
N GLY A 132 10.42 3.26 -0.77
CA GLY A 132 10.51 3.27 0.70
C GLY A 132 9.49 4.17 1.42
N ASN A 133 8.64 4.91 0.70
CA ASN A 133 7.61 5.75 1.31
C ASN A 133 6.68 4.94 2.24
N TRP A 134 6.33 3.71 1.83
CA TRP A 134 5.48 2.81 2.60
C TRP A 134 6.12 2.34 3.91
N SER A 135 7.42 2.00 3.89
CA SER A 135 8.14 1.58 5.10
C SER A 135 8.27 2.70 6.13
N GLU A 136 8.22 3.96 5.70
CA GLU A 136 8.32 5.14 6.56
C GLU A 136 6.98 5.56 7.19
N LEU A 137 5.86 4.98 6.75
CA LEU A 137 4.56 5.25 7.34
C LEU A 137 4.47 4.71 8.78
N THR A 138 3.78 5.44 9.65
CA THR A 138 3.36 4.90 10.95
C THR A 138 2.38 3.72 10.76
N PRO A 139 2.26 2.81 11.75
CA PRO A 139 1.32 1.69 11.64
C PRO A 139 -0.13 2.11 11.34
N ALA A 140 -0.60 3.22 11.92
CA ALA A 140 -1.95 3.73 11.67
C ALA A 140 -2.10 4.38 10.29
N ALA A 141 -1.05 5.04 9.78
CA ALA A 141 -1.04 5.63 8.44
C ALA A 141 -1.15 4.56 7.34
N ARG A 142 -0.43 3.43 7.47
CA ARG A 142 -0.54 2.30 6.52
C ARG A 142 -1.96 1.74 6.43
N SER A 143 -2.68 1.72 7.54
CA SER A 143 -4.10 1.30 7.56
C SER A 143 -4.99 2.31 6.86
N LEU A 144 -4.70 3.60 7.07
CA LEU A 144 -5.49 4.71 6.56
C LEU A 144 -5.29 4.92 5.05
N SER A 145 -4.11 4.64 4.50
CA SER A 145 -3.81 4.85 3.08
C SER A 145 -4.75 4.10 2.13
N LEU A 146 -5.13 2.86 2.47
CA LEU A 146 -6.05 2.10 1.61
C LEU A 146 -7.49 2.57 1.73
N ALA A 147 -7.91 3.12 2.87
CA ALA A 147 -9.23 3.74 3.01
C ALA A 147 -9.31 4.99 2.11
N PHE A 148 -8.26 5.82 2.10
CA PHE A 148 -8.19 6.97 1.17
C PHE A 148 -8.31 6.55 -0.28
N ARG A 149 -7.56 5.53 -0.71
CA ARG A 149 -7.60 5.03 -2.09
C ARG A 149 -8.93 4.36 -2.44
N PHE A 150 -9.59 3.70 -1.48
CA PHE A 150 -10.91 3.10 -1.69
C PHE A 150 -11.98 4.14 -2.00
N PHE A 151 -11.95 5.29 -1.31
CA PHE A 151 -12.86 6.41 -1.54
C PHE A 151 -12.33 7.45 -2.54
N GLY A 152 -11.11 7.24 -3.07
CA GLY A 152 -10.51 8.12 -4.06
C GLY A 152 -11.12 7.86 -5.42
N SER A 153 -11.53 8.93 -6.11
CA SER A 153 -11.98 8.85 -7.49
C SER A 153 -11.25 9.86 -8.38
N PRO A 154 -11.04 9.55 -9.66
CA PRO A 154 -10.54 10.53 -10.62
C PRO A 154 -11.54 11.69 -10.74
N ARG A 155 -11.08 12.94 -10.58
CA ARG A 155 -11.90 14.15 -10.65
C ARG A 155 -11.24 15.20 -11.55
N PRO A 156 -11.43 15.13 -12.88
CA PRO A 156 -10.80 16.08 -13.80
C PRO A 156 -11.25 17.52 -13.53
N ASP A 157 -12.48 17.69 -13.03
CA ASP A 157 -13.03 18.98 -12.59
C ASP A 157 -12.25 19.64 -11.43
N LEU A 158 -11.47 18.84 -10.68
CA LEU A 158 -10.63 19.31 -9.59
C LEU A 158 -9.13 19.30 -9.95
N ASP A 159 -8.77 18.75 -11.11
CA ASP A 159 -7.39 18.68 -11.57
C ASP A 159 -7.02 19.99 -12.28
N PRO A 160 -6.01 20.74 -11.80
CA PRO A 160 -5.63 22.02 -12.39
C PRO A 160 -5.22 21.92 -13.87
N ASP A 161 -4.82 20.73 -14.32
CA ASP A 161 -4.40 20.51 -15.71
C ASP A 161 -5.58 20.22 -16.67
N TYR A 162 -6.79 19.95 -16.15
CA TYR A 162 -7.91 19.38 -16.92
C TYR A 162 -9.26 20.09 -16.73
N GLY A 163 -9.28 21.39 -16.39
CA GLY A 163 -10.43 22.19 -15.89
C GLY A 163 -11.81 22.19 -16.57
N GLU A 164 -12.14 21.28 -17.49
CA GLU A 164 -13.48 21.07 -18.08
C GLU A 164 -13.89 19.58 -18.13
N TRP A 165 -15.14 19.31 -18.49
CA TRP A 165 -15.64 17.94 -18.69
C TRP A 165 -14.97 17.31 -19.91
N LEU A 166 -14.29 16.18 -19.69
CA LEU A 166 -13.58 15.44 -20.73
C LEU A 166 -14.54 14.67 -21.64
N GLN A 167 -14.20 14.58 -22.92
CA GLN A 167 -14.79 13.61 -23.84
C GLN A 167 -14.31 12.18 -23.52
N ASP A 168 -14.99 11.16 -24.05
CA ASP A 168 -14.72 9.75 -23.73
C ASP A 168 -13.28 9.31 -24.08
N ASP A 169 -12.69 9.85 -25.15
CA ASP A 169 -11.30 9.60 -25.56
C ASP A 169 -10.29 10.32 -24.66
N GLU A 170 -10.59 11.57 -24.29
CA GLU A 170 -9.80 12.35 -23.33
C GLU A 170 -9.83 11.74 -21.91
N TRP A 171 -10.90 11.01 -21.56
CA TRP A 171 -11.01 10.34 -20.26
C TRP A 171 -9.92 9.29 -20.04
N TYR A 172 -9.63 8.45 -21.04
CA TYR A 172 -8.56 7.45 -20.92
C TYR A 172 -7.18 8.09 -20.85
N GLU A 173 -6.94 9.15 -21.64
CA GLU A 173 -5.70 9.92 -21.57
C GLU A 173 -5.52 10.57 -20.19
N TYR A 174 -6.58 11.13 -19.63
CA TYR A 174 -6.58 11.66 -18.27
C TYR A 174 -6.33 10.58 -17.24
N LEU A 175 -7.02 9.43 -17.31
CA LEU A 175 -6.77 8.33 -16.37
C LEU A 175 -5.31 7.90 -16.40
N ASP A 176 -4.68 7.90 -17.58
CA ASP A 176 -3.26 7.64 -17.68
C ASP A 176 -2.44 8.79 -17.10
N ARG A 177 -2.74 10.06 -17.36
CA ARG A 177 -1.87 11.18 -16.97
C ARG A 177 -2.05 11.70 -15.55
N ARG A 178 -3.20 11.43 -14.93
CA ARG A 178 -3.57 12.01 -13.63
C ARG A 178 -2.52 11.73 -12.57
N LEU A 179 -2.23 12.75 -11.78
CA LEU A 179 -1.25 12.68 -10.70
C LEU A 179 -1.88 12.25 -9.38
N ALA A 180 -3.18 12.44 -9.23
CA ALA A 180 -3.93 12.13 -8.01
C ALA A 180 -5.38 11.71 -8.31
N ASP A 181 -5.92 10.89 -7.41
CA ASP A 181 -7.36 10.75 -7.21
C ASP A 181 -7.81 11.72 -6.11
N TYR A 182 -9.10 11.96 -5.96
CA TYR A 182 -9.65 12.87 -4.96
C TYR A 182 -10.59 12.13 -4.01
N CYS A 183 -10.41 12.37 -2.71
CA CYS A 183 -11.18 11.74 -1.65
C CYS A 183 -11.87 12.83 -0.80
N ASN A 184 -13.19 12.75 -0.72
CA ASN A 184 -14.03 13.63 0.12
C ASN A 184 -14.81 12.82 1.18
N ALA A 185 -14.30 11.64 1.56
CA ALA A 185 -14.91 10.84 2.60
C ALA A 185 -14.70 11.49 3.97
N GLU A 186 -15.74 11.50 4.81
CA GLU A 186 -15.64 12.08 6.15
C GLU A 186 -14.58 11.38 7.01
N PRO A 187 -13.89 12.10 7.91
CA PRO A 187 -12.90 11.51 8.81
C PRO A 187 -13.42 10.35 9.65
N VAL A 188 -14.70 10.34 10.03
CA VAL A 188 -15.28 9.21 10.78
C VAL A 188 -15.37 7.94 9.93
N VAL A 189 -15.73 8.07 8.65
CA VAL A 189 -15.83 6.97 7.69
C VAL A 189 -14.43 6.42 7.38
N LEU A 190 -13.47 7.29 7.06
CA LEU A 190 -12.09 6.88 6.78
C LEU A 190 -11.46 6.12 7.96
N ARG A 191 -11.67 6.59 9.19
CA ARG A 191 -11.19 5.89 10.40
C ARG A 191 -11.82 4.52 10.58
N GLN A 192 -13.12 4.41 10.30
CA GLN A 192 -13.84 3.15 10.40
C GLN A 192 -13.32 2.11 9.41
N PHE A 193 -13.12 2.50 8.14
CA PHE A 193 -12.57 1.61 7.10
C PHE A 193 -11.10 1.27 7.33
N ALA A 194 -10.33 2.16 7.95
CA ALA A 194 -8.95 1.90 8.36
C ALA A 194 -8.83 1.12 9.68
N GLY A 195 -9.94 0.97 10.42
CA GLY A 195 -9.95 0.37 11.76
C GLY A 195 -9.13 1.14 12.79
N ILE A 196 -8.94 2.46 12.66
CA ILE A 196 -8.13 3.29 13.58
C ILE A 196 -9.01 4.12 14.52
N GLY A 197 -8.51 4.38 15.73
CA GLY A 197 -9.18 5.24 16.72
C GLY A 197 -8.93 6.73 16.48
N PRO A 198 -9.75 7.64 17.08
CA PRO A 198 -9.57 9.10 16.98
C PRO A 198 -8.19 9.58 17.42
N ARG A 199 -7.62 8.98 18.48
CA ARG A 199 -6.38 9.46 19.12
C ARG A 199 -5.15 9.41 18.22
N VAL A 200 -5.16 8.54 17.19
CA VAL A 200 -4.03 8.37 16.28
C VAL A 200 -4.27 9.02 14.91
N TRP A 201 -5.44 9.65 14.70
CA TRP A 201 -5.85 10.22 13.42
C TRP A 201 -4.87 11.28 12.92
N SER A 202 -4.62 12.33 13.70
CA SER A 202 -3.77 13.45 13.28
C SER A 202 -2.35 13.02 12.96
N ASN A 203 -1.80 12.06 13.74
CA ASN A 203 -0.47 11.51 13.47
C ASN A 203 -0.46 10.63 12.21
N ALA A 204 -1.52 9.86 11.97
CA ALA A 204 -1.65 9.06 10.76
C ALA A 204 -1.77 9.93 9.50
N LEU A 205 -2.58 11.00 9.53
CA LEU A 205 -2.69 11.96 8.44
C LEU A 205 -1.36 12.64 8.13
N ARG A 206 -0.69 13.19 9.16
CA ARG A 206 0.62 13.82 8.99
C ARG A 206 1.62 12.85 8.37
N SER A 207 1.66 11.60 8.86
CA SER A 207 2.54 10.58 8.30
C SER A 207 2.23 10.25 6.84
N LEU A 208 0.98 10.29 6.40
CA LEU A 208 0.63 10.15 4.98
C LEU A 208 1.09 11.35 4.15
N GLN A 209 0.95 12.57 4.66
CA GLN A 209 1.42 13.80 4.01
C GLN A 209 2.95 13.82 3.87
N ASP A 210 3.67 13.60 4.97
CA ASP A 210 5.15 13.60 5.03
C ASP A 210 5.79 12.51 4.13
N ASN A 211 5.01 11.53 3.70
CA ASN A 211 5.43 10.45 2.81
C ASN A 211 4.71 10.46 1.46
N PHE A 212 4.09 11.59 1.12
CA PHE A 212 3.54 11.88 -0.20
C PHE A 212 2.43 10.93 -0.67
N PHE A 213 1.61 10.43 0.26
CA PHE A 213 0.41 9.64 -0.07
C PHE A 213 -0.80 10.52 -0.31
N ILE A 214 -0.92 11.61 0.45
CA ILE A 214 -2.03 12.55 0.35
C ILE A 214 -1.56 13.98 0.56
N GLU A 215 -2.35 14.94 0.10
CA GLU A 215 -2.27 16.35 0.49
C GLU A 215 -3.67 16.99 0.48
N PRO A 216 -3.89 18.12 1.18
CA PRO A 216 -5.14 18.86 1.07
C PRO A 216 -5.37 19.32 -0.38
N ALA A 217 -6.58 19.11 -0.91
CA ALA A 217 -6.94 19.57 -2.26
C ALA A 217 -7.23 21.07 -2.31
N HIS A 218 -7.71 21.62 -1.19
CA HIS A 218 -8.03 23.03 -1.00
C HIS A 218 -7.62 23.47 0.41
N ASP A 219 -7.74 24.76 0.70
CA ASP A 219 -7.48 25.32 2.03
C ASP A 219 -8.43 24.75 3.11
N ASN A 220 -9.53 24.09 2.72
CA ASN A 220 -10.38 23.34 3.63
C ASN A 220 -9.89 21.88 3.77
N GLU A 221 -9.66 21.43 5.02
CA GLU A 221 -9.11 20.10 5.34
C GLU A 221 -10.07 18.90 5.05
N THR A 222 -11.12 19.11 4.25
CA THR A 222 -12.15 18.10 3.98
C THR A 222 -11.92 17.34 2.68
N HIS A 223 -11.22 17.93 1.72
CA HIS A 223 -10.92 17.32 0.44
C HIS A 223 -9.43 16.97 0.35
N TRP A 224 -9.15 15.74 -0.07
CA TRP A 224 -7.79 15.20 -0.12
C TRP A 224 -7.43 14.78 -1.53
N ARG A 225 -6.29 15.25 -2.03
CA ARG A 225 -5.60 14.65 -3.17
C ARG A 225 -4.91 13.39 -2.69
N VAL A 226 -5.17 12.28 -3.33
CA VAL A 226 -4.59 10.95 -3.06
C VAL A 226 -3.69 10.61 -4.23
N PHE A 227 -2.38 10.72 -4.02
CA PHE A 227 -1.42 10.62 -5.10
C PHE A 227 -1.44 9.26 -5.80
N VAL A 228 -1.57 9.26 -7.12
CA VAL A 228 -1.35 8.07 -7.97
C VAL A 228 0.16 7.84 -8.14
N TYR A 229 0.98 8.87 -8.02
CA TYR A 229 2.44 8.75 -7.94
C TYR A 229 2.97 9.71 -6.88
N PRO A 230 3.90 9.27 -6.00
CA PRO A 230 4.49 10.19 -5.05
C PRO A 230 5.37 11.19 -5.81
N PRO A 231 5.24 12.51 -5.57
CA PRO A 231 6.16 13.51 -6.12
C PRO A 231 7.62 13.26 -5.74
N HIS A 232 7.86 12.63 -4.59
CA HIS A 232 9.20 12.27 -4.12
C HIS A 232 9.24 10.90 -3.47
N VAL A 233 10.35 10.20 -3.68
CA VAL A 233 10.69 8.95 -3.00
C VAL A 233 11.87 9.16 -2.04
N LYS A 234 12.06 8.24 -1.09
CA LYS A 234 13.20 8.32 -0.18
C LYS A 234 14.48 7.95 -0.93
N SER A 235 15.60 8.60 -0.59
CA SER A 235 16.87 8.30 -1.25
C SER A 235 17.38 6.91 -0.87
N VAL A 236 17.97 6.21 -1.84
CA VAL A 236 18.50 4.85 -1.65
C VAL A 236 19.60 4.81 -0.56
N SER A 237 20.44 5.84 -0.49
CA SER A 237 21.47 5.97 0.54
C SER A 237 20.86 6.07 1.94
N TYR A 238 19.83 6.91 2.11
CA TYR A 238 19.08 7.03 3.36
C TYR A 238 18.47 5.68 3.77
N LEU A 239 17.74 5.03 2.86
CA LEU A 239 17.08 3.76 3.13
C LEU A 239 18.08 2.65 3.48
N ASN A 240 19.21 2.57 2.78
CA ASN A 240 20.26 1.60 3.09
C ASN A 240 20.98 1.89 4.40
N SER A 241 21.18 3.17 4.76
CA SER A 241 21.79 3.55 6.04
C SER A 241 20.93 3.12 7.25
N LYS A 242 19.59 3.17 7.11
CA LYS A 242 18.68 2.66 8.13
C LYS A 242 18.83 1.15 8.35
N LEU A 243 18.99 0.38 7.28
CA LEU A 243 19.20 -1.08 7.39
C LEU A 243 20.52 -1.42 8.10
N GLU A 244 21.48 -0.49 8.15
CA GLU A 244 22.78 -0.65 8.80
C GLU A 244 22.78 -0.14 10.24
N GLY A 245 22.00 0.90 10.55
CA GLY A 245 21.96 1.57 11.85
C GLY A 245 20.93 1.03 12.86
N GLU A 246 20.14 0.02 12.50
CA GLU A 246 19.21 -0.68 13.41
C GLU A 246 19.87 -1.84 14.19
N THR A 247 21.15 -1.71 14.56
CA THR A 247 21.82 -2.60 15.53
C THR A 247 21.73 -2.08 16.95
#